data_AF-A0A026VSU4-F1
#
_entry.id   AF-A0A026VSU4-F1
#
_cell.length_a   1.000
_cell.length_b   1.000
_cell.length_c   1.000
_cell.angle_alpha   90.00
_cell.angle_beta   90.00
_cell.angle_gamma   90.00
#
_symmetry.space_group_name_H-M   'P 1'
#
loop_
_entity.id
_entity.type
_entity.pdbx_description
1 polymer ?
#
loop_
_entity_poly.entity_id
_entity_poly.type
_entity_poly.pdbx_seq_one_letter_code
_entity_poly.pdbx_strand_id
1 'polypeptide(L)'
;MENQKEHFRHILFYYFRKGKNAVQAHKKLRDVYGEDALKLRQCQNWFTKFRSRDFNVKDAPRSGRPIEIDDDKIKALIDSNRRLTTRESAENLNVLKSSVEIHLKRLGYISKLDIWILLPFFRQLHDSALKKVLIFFSKKQFQQRFDILISSQGFTIQGVLQRTKRMVI
;
A
#
# COMPACT_ATOMS: atom_id res chain seq x y z
N MET A 1 15.70 -13.25 -7.29
CA MET A 1 16.12 -12.87 -8.66
C MET A 1 16.63 -11.43 -8.78
N GLU A 2 16.32 -10.49 -7.86
CA GLU A 2 16.90 -9.12 -7.85
C GLU A 2 18.44 -9.12 -7.69
N ASN A 3 18.96 -10.01 -6.84
CA ASN A 3 20.35 -10.00 -6.39
C ASN A 3 21.37 -10.27 -7.52
N GLN A 4 21.04 -11.12 -8.50
CA GLN A 4 21.94 -11.40 -9.63
C GLN A 4 22.12 -10.20 -10.57
N LYS A 5 21.08 -9.39 -10.78
CA LYS A 5 21.17 -8.22 -11.66
C LYS A 5 22.03 -7.14 -11.03
N GLU A 6 21.85 -6.88 -9.74
CA GLU A 6 22.71 -5.97 -8.99
C GLU A 6 24.17 -6.45 -8.96
N HIS A 7 24.39 -7.75 -8.74
CA HIS A 7 25.72 -8.36 -8.79
C HIS A 7 26.48 -8.03 -10.09
N PHE A 8 25.85 -8.25 -11.24
CA PHE A 8 26.50 -7.93 -12.52
C PHE A 8 26.79 -6.45 -12.71
N ARG A 9 25.93 -5.56 -12.21
CA ARG A 9 26.16 -4.12 -12.29
C ARG A 9 27.33 -3.66 -11.42
N HIS A 10 27.54 -4.27 -10.25
CA HIS A 10 28.73 -4.02 -9.44
C HIS A 10 30.01 -4.47 -10.15
N ILE A 11 29.97 -5.62 -10.82
CA ILE A 11 31.10 -6.11 -11.63
C ILE A 11 31.39 -5.13 -12.79
N LEU A 12 30.36 -4.63 -13.48
CA LEU A 12 30.52 -3.62 -14.53
C LEU A 12 31.15 -2.34 -13.96
N PHE A 13 30.73 -1.90 -12.78
CA PHE A 13 31.32 -0.73 -12.12
C PHE A 13 32.80 -0.94 -11.77
N TYR A 14 33.18 -2.12 -11.29
CA TYR A 14 34.57 -2.48 -11.07
C TYR A 14 35.41 -2.38 -12.35
N TYR A 15 34.93 -2.92 -13.48
CA TYR A 15 35.64 -2.81 -14.76
C TYR A 15 35.70 -1.38 -15.29
N PHE A 16 34.65 -0.58 -15.06
CA PHE A 16 34.66 0.84 -15.38
C PHE A 16 35.76 1.59 -14.61
N ARG A 17 35.91 1.34 -13.29
CA ARG A 17 37.00 1.96 -12.50
C ARG A 17 38.39 1.48 -12.93
N LYS A 18 38.51 0.26 -13.46
CA LYS A 18 39.75 -0.24 -14.08
C LYS A 18 40.06 0.36 -15.46
N GLY A 19 39.24 1.29 -15.96
CA GLY A 19 39.46 1.94 -17.26
C GLY A 19 39.21 1.02 -18.45
N LYS A 20 38.48 -0.10 -18.26
CA LYS A 20 38.07 -0.99 -19.36
C LYS A 20 36.88 -0.39 -20.10
N ASN A 21 36.67 -0.80 -21.34
CA ASN A 21 35.47 -0.43 -22.09
C ASN A 21 34.32 -1.44 -21.85
N ALA A 22 33.09 -1.06 -22.22
CA ALA A 22 31.90 -1.89 -22.01
C ALA A 22 31.99 -3.25 -22.72
N VAL A 23 32.64 -3.31 -23.90
CA VAL A 23 32.79 -4.53 -24.70
C VAL A 23 33.75 -5.51 -24.01
N GLN A 24 34.86 -5.02 -23.48
CA GLN A 24 35.84 -5.80 -22.72
C GLN A 24 35.24 -6.32 -21.43
N ALA A 25 34.48 -5.47 -20.72
CA ALA A 25 33.78 -5.88 -19.50
C ALA A 25 32.72 -6.95 -19.80
N HIS A 26 31.94 -6.78 -20.88
CA HIS A 26 30.96 -7.76 -21.32
C HIS A 26 31.60 -9.11 -21.68
N LYS A 27 32.71 -9.10 -22.45
CA LYS A 27 33.45 -10.33 -22.79
C LYS A 27 33.91 -11.06 -21.53
N LYS A 28 34.55 -10.35 -20.60
CA LYS A 28 35.01 -10.94 -19.33
C LYS A 28 33.87 -11.49 -18.47
N LEU A 29 32.74 -10.79 -18.44
CA LEU A 29 31.58 -11.22 -17.69
C LEU A 29 30.94 -12.47 -18.32
N ARG A 30 30.86 -12.51 -19.65
CA ARG A 30 30.40 -13.70 -20.39
C ARG A 30 31.33 -14.90 -20.21
N ASP A 31 32.64 -14.69 -20.20
CA ASP A 31 33.62 -15.76 -20.02
C ASP A 31 33.49 -16.44 -18.63
N VAL A 32 33.01 -15.71 -17.60
CA VAL A 32 32.86 -16.23 -16.23
C VAL A 32 31.46 -16.79 -15.97
N TYR A 33 30.41 -16.13 -16.46
CA TYR A 33 29.01 -16.44 -16.11
C TYR A 33 28.21 -17.07 -17.25
N GLY A 34 28.81 -17.26 -18.43
CA GLY A 34 28.14 -17.80 -19.61
C GLY A 34 27.41 -16.74 -20.45
N GLU A 35 26.80 -17.21 -21.53
CA GLU A 35 26.17 -16.37 -22.57
C GLU A 35 24.93 -15.61 -22.09
N ASP A 36 24.23 -16.16 -21.08
CA ASP A 36 22.97 -15.63 -20.55
C ASP A 36 23.14 -14.52 -19.49
N ALA A 37 24.38 -14.17 -19.13
CA ALA A 37 24.64 -13.28 -17.99
C ALA A 37 24.12 -11.84 -18.20
N LEU A 38 24.56 -11.18 -19.28
CA LEU A 38 24.12 -9.82 -19.64
C LEU A 38 24.29 -9.59 -21.14
N LYS A 39 23.34 -8.90 -21.76
CA LYS A 39 23.47 -8.47 -23.16
C LYS A 39 24.43 -7.29 -23.28
N LEU A 40 25.21 -7.22 -24.36
CA LEU A 40 26.17 -6.13 -24.60
C LEU A 40 25.53 -4.72 -24.47
N ARG A 41 24.31 -4.55 -24.99
CA ARG A 41 23.56 -3.28 -24.90
C ARG A 41 23.31 -2.86 -23.46
N GLN A 42 23.07 -3.81 -22.55
CA GLN A 42 22.89 -3.51 -21.12
C GLN A 42 24.20 -3.01 -20.51
N CYS A 43 25.34 -3.66 -20.84
CA CYS A 43 26.66 -3.20 -20.40
C CYS A 43 26.94 -1.76 -20.89
N GLN A 44 26.66 -1.45 -22.15
CA GLN A 44 26.83 -0.11 -22.71
C GLN A 44 25.98 0.94 -21.98
N ASN A 45 24.71 0.64 -21.70
CA ASN A 45 23.82 1.55 -20.97
C ASN A 45 24.37 1.87 -19.57
N TRP A 46 24.87 0.87 -18.85
CA TRP A 46 25.50 1.07 -17.54
C TRP A 46 26.76 1.91 -17.63
N PHE A 47 27.60 1.69 -18.64
CA PHE A 47 28.80 2.51 -18.87
C PHE A 47 28.46 3.95 -19.24
N THR A 48 27.36 4.20 -19.95
CA THR A 48 26.86 5.56 -20.17
C THR A 48 26.43 6.20 -18.86
N LYS A 49 25.69 5.48 -18.01
CA LYS A 49 25.29 5.94 -16.68
C LYS A 49 26.49 6.30 -15.79
N PHE A 50 27.50 5.44 -15.74
CA PHE A 50 28.73 5.69 -14.97
C PHE A 50 29.54 6.88 -15.50
N ARG A 51 29.54 7.11 -16.83
CA ARG A 51 30.15 8.31 -17.43
C ARG A 51 29.43 9.59 -17.01
N SER A 52 28.12 9.54 -16.81
CA SER A 52 27.32 10.64 -16.24
C SER A 52 27.50 10.82 -14.73
N ARG A 53 28.47 10.13 -14.10
CA ARG A 53 28.76 10.14 -12.66
C ARG A 53 27.61 9.63 -11.77
N ASP A 54 26.64 8.93 -12.34
CA ASP A 54 25.61 8.23 -11.57
C ASP A 54 26.09 6.80 -11.29
N PHE A 55 26.48 6.56 -10.04
CA PHE A 55 26.99 5.28 -9.55
C PHE A 55 25.93 4.47 -8.80
N ASN A 56 24.66 4.87 -8.83
CA ASN A 56 23.60 4.12 -8.18
C ASN A 56 23.34 2.82 -8.96
N VAL A 57 23.68 1.69 -8.35
CA VAL A 57 23.52 0.37 -8.94
C VAL A 57 22.08 -0.16 -8.80
N LYS A 58 21.32 0.38 -7.84
CA LYS A 58 19.94 -0.04 -7.60
C LYS A 58 19.03 0.46 -8.71
N ASP A 59 17.98 -0.30 -8.99
CA ASP A 59 16.93 0.18 -9.89
C ASP A 59 16.22 1.37 -9.27
N ALA A 60 16.03 2.43 -10.07
CA ALA A 60 15.17 3.53 -9.68
C ALA A 60 13.74 2.98 -9.49
N PRO A 61 12.94 3.55 -8.57
CA PRO A 61 11.53 3.21 -8.48
C PRO A 61 10.91 3.36 -9.87
N ARG A 62 10.28 2.29 -10.36
CA ARG A 62 9.66 2.30 -11.68
C ARG A 62 8.60 3.39 -11.67
N SER A 63 8.66 4.31 -12.63
CA SER A 63 7.55 5.20 -12.92
C SER A 63 6.38 4.32 -13.40
N GLY A 64 5.46 4.01 -12.49
CA GLY A 64 4.18 3.42 -12.84
C GLY A 64 3.33 4.43 -13.62
N ARG A 65 2.22 3.97 -14.19
CA ARG A 65 1.22 4.89 -14.76
C ARG A 65 0.75 5.85 -13.66
N PRO A 66 0.97 7.17 -13.79
CA PRO A 66 0.32 8.12 -12.90
C PRO A 66 -1.18 7.98 -13.15
N ILE A 67 -1.93 7.66 -12.11
CA ILE A 67 -3.38 7.82 -12.17
C ILE A 67 -3.60 9.29 -11.80
N GLU A 68 -4.09 10.06 -12.77
CA GLU A 68 -4.34 11.51 -12.69
C GLU A 68 -5.53 11.83 -11.77
N ILE A 69 -5.54 11.29 -10.55
CA ILE A 69 -6.51 11.70 -9.54
C ILE A 69 -5.84 12.69 -8.60
N ASP A 70 -6.52 13.82 -8.46
CA ASP A 70 -6.21 14.83 -7.48
C ASP A 70 -6.42 14.26 -6.07
N ASP A 71 -5.31 14.08 -5.36
CA ASP A 71 -5.29 13.59 -3.98
C ASP A 71 -6.09 14.50 -3.04
N ASP A 72 -6.19 15.79 -3.34
CA ASP A 72 -6.90 16.75 -2.49
C ASP A 72 -8.41 16.59 -2.60
N LYS A 73 -8.92 16.21 -3.79
CA LYS A 73 -10.34 15.83 -3.96
C LYS A 73 -10.69 14.56 -3.17
N ILE A 74 -9.79 13.58 -3.17
CA ILE A 74 -9.98 12.35 -2.38
C ILE A 74 -9.99 12.67 -0.88
N LYS A 75 -9.05 13.50 -0.39
CA LYS A 75 -9.03 13.92 1.02
C LYS A 75 -10.29 14.66 1.42
N ALA A 76 -10.70 15.68 0.65
CA ALA A 76 -11.90 16.46 0.93
C ALA A 76 -13.17 15.58 1.00
N LEU A 77 -13.27 14.60 0.10
CA LEU A 77 -14.39 13.65 0.10
C LEU A 77 -14.40 12.76 1.35
N ILE A 78 -13.26 12.26 1.80
CA ILE A 78 -13.17 11.45 3.02
C ILE A 78 -13.41 12.29 4.27
N ASP A 79 -12.89 13.51 4.32
CA ASP A 79 -13.05 14.39 5.47
C ASP A 79 -14.51 14.85 5.63
N SER A 80 -15.25 15.02 4.52
CA SER A 80 -16.70 15.27 4.57
C SER A 80 -17.50 14.06 5.03
N ASN A 81 -17.16 12.84 4.60
CA ASN A 81 -17.79 11.62 5.08
C ASN A 81 -16.81 10.45 5.17
N ARG A 82 -16.34 10.21 6.40
CA ARG A 82 -15.38 9.14 6.71
C ARG A 82 -15.94 7.72 6.57
N ARG A 83 -17.26 7.56 6.38
CA ARG A 83 -17.93 6.26 6.21
C ARG A 83 -18.15 5.85 4.77
N LEU A 84 -17.74 6.68 3.80
CA LEU A 84 -17.90 6.35 2.39
C LEU A 84 -17.15 5.06 2.04
N THR A 85 -17.84 4.16 1.35
CA THR A 85 -17.20 2.99 0.77
C THR A 85 -16.35 3.42 -0.42
N THR A 86 -15.32 2.63 -0.73
CA THR A 86 -14.47 2.87 -1.91
C THR A 86 -15.27 2.96 -3.21
N ARG A 87 -16.40 2.23 -3.31
CA ARG A 87 -17.27 2.25 -4.49
C ARG A 87 -18.02 3.58 -4.62
N GLU A 88 -18.62 4.04 -3.53
CA GLU A 88 -19.31 5.35 -3.50
C GLU A 88 -18.31 6.49 -3.73
N SER A 89 -17.11 6.41 -3.17
CA SER A 89 -16.05 7.39 -3.44
C SER A 89 -15.64 7.43 -4.91
N ALA A 90 -15.59 6.27 -5.57
CA ALA A 90 -15.27 6.15 -6.99
C ALA A 90 -16.38 6.73 -7.87
N GLU A 91 -17.64 6.45 -7.54
CA GLU A 91 -18.81 7.01 -8.22
C GLU A 91 -18.88 8.54 -8.06
N ASN A 92 -18.66 9.05 -6.84
CA ASN A 92 -18.66 10.50 -6.57
C ASN A 92 -17.55 11.27 -7.30
N LEU A 93 -16.39 10.63 -7.50
CA LEU A 93 -15.25 11.23 -8.20
C LEU A 93 -15.23 10.91 -9.69
N ASN A 94 -16.18 10.10 -10.18
CA ASN A 94 -16.23 9.56 -11.55
C ASN A 94 -14.90 8.91 -11.99
N VAL A 95 -14.32 8.10 -11.11
CA VAL A 95 -13.03 7.42 -11.31
C VAL A 95 -13.18 5.91 -11.10
N LEU A 96 -12.21 5.14 -11.56
CA LEU A 96 -12.18 3.71 -11.28
C LEU A 96 -11.94 3.45 -9.79
N LYS A 97 -12.66 2.47 -9.24
CA LYS A 97 -12.50 2.00 -7.86
C LYS A 97 -11.04 1.67 -7.52
N SER A 98 -10.33 0.98 -8.42
CA SER A 98 -8.93 0.60 -8.25
C SER A 98 -8.02 1.82 -8.05
N SER A 99 -8.32 2.91 -8.73
CA SER A 99 -7.59 4.17 -8.60
C SER A 99 -7.80 4.79 -7.22
N VAL A 100 -9.04 4.83 -6.72
CA VAL A 100 -9.32 5.32 -5.36
C VAL A 100 -8.57 4.49 -4.32
N GLU A 101 -8.55 3.16 -4.45
CA GLU A 101 -7.79 2.29 -3.52
C GLU A 101 -6.28 2.57 -3.52
N ILE A 102 -5.69 2.79 -4.69
CA ILE A 102 -4.26 3.11 -4.84
C ILE A 102 -3.95 4.45 -4.15
N HIS A 103 -4.76 5.47 -4.41
CA HIS A 103 -4.57 6.80 -3.85
C HIS A 103 -4.79 6.83 -2.33
N LEU A 104 -5.83 6.15 -1.82
CA LEU A 104 -6.07 5.99 -0.38
C LEU A 104 -4.88 5.35 0.34
N LYS A 105 -4.33 4.26 -0.23
CA LYS A 105 -3.13 3.62 0.31
C LYS A 105 -1.91 4.54 0.28
N ARG A 106 -1.73 5.29 -0.81
CA ARG A 106 -0.64 6.27 -0.97
C ARG A 106 -0.72 7.39 0.07
N LEU A 107 -1.92 7.89 0.33
CA LEU A 107 -2.21 8.91 1.34
C LEU A 107 -2.17 8.36 2.78
N GLY A 108 -2.06 7.04 2.94
CA GLY A 108 -2.01 6.39 4.25
C GLY A 108 -3.36 6.28 4.93
N TYR A 109 -4.48 6.28 4.21
CA TYR A 109 -5.79 5.97 4.77
C TYR A 109 -5.96 4.45 4.91
N ILE A 110 -6.51 4.02 6.05
CA ILE A 110 -6.96 2.66 6.31
C ILE A 110 -8.44 2.67 6.69
N SER A 111 -9.20 1.70 6.20
CA SER A 111 -10.58 1.50 6.64
C SER A 111 -10.61 0.54 7.82
N LYS A 112 -11.22 0.95 8.93
CA LYS A 112 -11.53 0.09 10.09
C LYS A 112 -12.97 0.32 10.52
N LEU A 113 -13.73 -0.77 10.65
CA LEU A 113 -15.16 -0.72 11.02
C LEU A 113 -15.96 0.25 10.15
N ASP A 114 -15.71 0.22 8.84
CA ASP A 114 -16.33 1.11 7.85
C ASP A 114 -16.05 2.61 8.07
N ILE A 115 -14.91 2.94 8.68
CA ILE A 115 -14.44 4.32 8.89
C ILE A 115 -13.01 4.46 8.37
N TRP A 116 -12.76 5.46 7.53
CA TRP A 116 -11.43 5.84 7.06
C TRP A 116 -10.64 6.61 8.13
N ILE A 117 -9.42 6.15 8.40
CA ILE A 117 -8.50 6.72 9.39
C ILE A 117 -7.12 6.89 8.75
N LEU A 118 -6.50 8.05 8.95
CA LEU A 118 -5.11 8.31 8.55
C LEU A 118 -4.13 7.51 9.43
N LEU A 119 -3.22 6.77 8.81
CA LEU A 119 -2.19 5.94 9.45
C LEU A 119 -1.25 6.69 10.40
N PRO A 120 -0.78 7.93 10.08
CA PRO A 120 -0.01 8.74 11.03
C PRO A 120 -0.77 8.97 12.34
N PHE A 121 -2.08 9.19 12.23
CA PHE A 121 -2.99 9.26 13.38
C PHE A 121 -3.05 7.90 14.07
N PHE A 122 -3.31 6.81 13.35
CA PHE A 122 -3.39 5.44 13.92
C PHE A 122 -2.14 5.01 14.71
N ARG A 123 -0.94 5.43 14.31
CA ARG A 123 0.30 5.09 15.03
C ARG A 123 0.43 5.85 16.35
N GLN A 124 -0.07 7.09 16.45
CA GLN A 124 -0.17 7.83 17.72
C GLN A 124 -1.24 7.23 18.66
N LEU A 125 -2.22 6.51 18.11
CA LEU A 125 -3.33 5.90 18.85
C LEU A 125 -3.01 4.56 19.52
N HIS A 126 -1.76 4.12 19.44
CA HIS A 126 -1.30 2.98 20.24
C HIS A 126 -1.24 3.31 21.74
N ASP A 127 -1.42 4.59 22.10
CA ASP A 127 -1.56 5.04 23.48
C ASP A 127 -3.03 5.01 23.93
N SER A 128 -3.38 3.91 24.59
CA SER A 128 -4.47 3.63 25.57
C SER A 128 -5.90 4.20 25.43
N ALA A 129 -6.15 5.38 24.84
CA ALA A 129 -7.45 6.04 24.85
C ALA A 129 -8.35 5.65 23.65
N LEU A 130 -7.83 5.62 22.41
CA LEU A 130 -8.69 5.36 21.26
C LEU A 130 -8.99 3.88 21.01
N LYS A 131 -8.20 2.94 21.55
CA LYS A 131 -8.65 1.53 21.63
C LYS A 131 -9.94 1.43 22.43
N LYS A 132 -10.04 2.14 23.57
CA LYS A 132 -11.25 2.22 24.39
C LYS A 132 -12.37 2.94 23.65
N VAL A 133 -12.11 4.09 23.01
CA VAL A 133 -13.13 4.85 22.27
C VAL A 133 -13.64 4.09 21.05
N LEU A 134 -12.78 3.37 20.32
CA LEU A 134 -13.19 2.57 19.16
C LEU A 134 -13.96 1.31 19.59
N ILE A 135 -13.54 0.64 20.66
CA ILE A 135 -14.31 -0.45 21.30
C ILE A 135 -15.64 0.09 21.83
N PHE A 136 -15.67 1.27 22.42
CA PHE A 136 -16.88 1.92 22.93
C PHE A 136 -17.83 2.32 21.81
N PHE A 137 -17.33 2.90 20.72
CA PHE A 137 -18.12 3.21 19.54
C PHE A 137 -18.66 1.94 18.89
N SER A 138 -17.84 0.89 18.79
CA SER A 138 -18.26 -0.42 18.29
C SER A 138 -19.36 -1.05 19.17
N LYS A 139 -19.20 -1.04 20.50
CA LYS A 139 -20.22 -1.52 21.44
C LYS A 139 -21.50 -0.68 21.39
N LYS A 140 -21.40 0.65 21.35
CA LYS A 140 -22.55 1.55 21.27
C LYS A 140 -23.34 1.36 19.97
N GLN A 141 -22.64 1.16 18.85
CA GLN A 141 -23.28 0.90 17.56
C GLN A 141 -23.96 -0.49 17.51
N PHE A 142 -23.37 -1.50 18.16
CA PHE A 142 -24.01 -2.80 18.35
C PHE A 142 -25.28 -2.68 19.20
N GLN A 143 -25.22 -1.93 20.31
CA GLN A 143 -26.36 -1.67 21.18
C GLN A 143 -27.51 -0.98 20.43
N GLN A 144 -27.23 0.10 19.69
CA GLN A 144 -28.24 0.82 18.89
C GLN A 144 -28.89 -0.06 17.83
N ARG A 145 -28.10 -0.92 17.15
CA ARG A 145 -28.64 -1.90 16.19
C ARG A 145 -29.51 -2.96 16.87
N PHE A 146 -29.14 -3.38 18.09
CA PHE A 146 -29.90 -4.33 18.88
C PHE A 146 -31.22 -3.73 19.38
N ASP A 147 -31.22 -2.47 19.82
CA ASP A 147 -32.40 -1.75 20.29
C ASP A 147 -33.42 -1.51 19.14
N ILE A 148 -32.93 -1.20 17.93
CA ILE A 148 -33.77 -1.11 16.72
C ILE A 148 -34.39 -2.47 16.39
N LEU A 149 -33.63 -3.57 16.51
CA LEU A 149 -34.13 -4.91 16.24
C LEU A 149 -35.20 -5.35 17.26
N ILE A 150 -35.02 -5.00 18.54
CA ILE A 150 -35.99 -5.29 19.60
C ILE A 150 -37.29 -4.50 19.38
N SER A 151 -37.23 -3.22 19.00
CA SER A 151 -38.41 -2.40 18.68
C SER A 151 -39.14 -2.86 17.42
N SER A 152 -38.43 -3.41 16.42
CA SER A 152 -39.05 -3.90 15.17
C SER A 152 -39.74 -5.27 15.32
N GLN A 153 -39.37 -6.06 16.32
CA GLN A 153 -39.80 -7.45 16.46
C GLN A 153 -40.72 -7.69 17.69
N GLY A 154 -41.08 -6.63 18.43
CA GLY A 154 -42.03 -6.71 19.55
C GLY A 154 -41.55 -7.55 20.75
N PHE A 155 -40.24 -7.83 20.85
CA PHE A 155 -39.70 -8.59 21.99
C PHE A 155 -39.50 -7.67 23.20
N THR A 156 -39.97 -8.08 24.38
CA THR A 156 -39.66 -7.40 25.64
C THR A 156 -38.24 -7.74 26.10
N ILE A 157 -37.51 -6.76 26.64
CA ILE A 157 -36.11 -6.89 27.10
C ILE A 157 -35.92 -8.10 28.04
N GLN A 158 -36.92 -8.43 28.87
CA GLN A 158 -36.91 -9.62 29.73
C GLN A 158 -36.97 -10.97 28.98
N GLY A 159 -37.69 -11.03 27.84
CA GLY A 159 -37.82 -12.24 27.03
C GLY A 159 -36.53 -12.62 26.28
N VAL A 160 -35.75 -11.61 25.86
CA VAL A 160 -34.45 -11.82 25.21
C VAL A 160 -33.39 -12.26 26.24
N LEU A 161 -33.42 -11.68 27.46
CA LEU A 161 -32.51 -12.07 28.55
C LEU A 161 -32.75 -13.50 29.06
N GLN A 162 -34.00 -13.99 29.04
CA GLN A 162 -34.30 -15.38 29.39
C GLN A 162 -33.87 -16.37 28.29
N ARG A 163 -33.96 -15.97 27.01
CA ARG A 163 -33.52 -16.82 25.89
C ARG A 163 -32.00 -16.98 25.83
N THR A 164 -31.22 -15.94 26.15
CA THR A 164 -29.76 -16.03 26.17
C THR A 164 -29.23 -16.82 27.38
N LYS A 165 -29.95 -16.83 28.51
CA LYS A 165 -29.63 -17.71 29.65
C LYS A 165 -29.94 -19.19 29.41
N ARG A 166 -30.85 -19.54 28.49
CA ARG A 166 -31.16 -20.94 28.11
C ARG A 166 -30.22 -21.55 27.07
N MET A 167 -29.32 -20.75 26.48
CA MET A 167 -28.41 -21.19 25.42
C MET A 167 -26.97 -21.40 25.92
N VAL A 168 -26.71 -21.17 27.22
CA VAL A 168 -25.38 -21.24 27.86
C VAL A 168 -25.39 -22.13 29.12
N ILE A 169 -26.34 -23.08 29.20
CA ILE A 169 -26.24 -24.26 30.09
C ILE A 169 -26.42 -25.49 29.21
#